data_AF-A0AAF0CMJ2-F1
#
_entry.id   AF-A0AAF0CMJ2-F1
#
_cell.length_a   1.000
_cell.length_b   1.000
_cell.length_c   1.000
_cell.angle_alpha   90.00
_cell.angle_beta   90.00
_cell.angle_gamma   90.00
#
_symmetry.space_group_name_H-M   'P 1'
#
loop_
_entity.id
_entity.type
_entity.pdbx_description
1 polymer ?
#
loop_
_entity_poly.entity_id
_entity_poly.type
_entity_poly.pdbx_seq_one_letter_code
_entity_poly.pdbx_strand_id
1 'polypeptide(L)'
;MVSTTVAVSPPARPRIDSVAVPVRDHHLFVGVDLFLPNSGKLDRVRTVTKRASVIEKEDGRMVQDKRRAGFAWKKMTKVAPVIASIDDLQAKRVFSVGNNPQFERDSREANLTEYFTMRRDTADQMFRFLEARVDQVARGSAEGEHTASAEQLVKETFSEAANAQVELRRYSTNVAPADSALVEGERAPYDGVVHEFTLSSTQPIAEAFAVVMIRVRDAEGALQDINYSKEIGALGSEPRPIRLAQFGLPLGFELLDTEIHLYSRGEEIPSNLSDRHMPLSKKDACEFVLMSHLADHRAGDAPATVVWSLAPAQLRAEADVSRFDHAVVVHVDDRGQLIGIEETESRIVPNQVRAVVEALTYLPRIQQGQAVAGTLTVNPSDYFR
;
A
#
# COMPACT_ATOMS: atom_id res chain seq x y z
N MET A 1 -24.72 -71.55 59.86
CA MET A 1 -24.91 -70.87 58.55
C MET A 1 -23.85 -69.80 58.45
N VAL A 2 -22.88 -69.95 57.55
CA VAL A 2 -21.74 -69.02 57.40
C VAL A 2 -22.06 -68.09 56.23
N SER A 3 -22.45 -66.84 56.53
CA SER A 3 -22.62 -65.80 55.52
C SER A 3 -21.25 -65.37 55.01
N THR A 4 -20.97 -65.67 53.74
CA THR A 4 -19.77 -65.21 53.05
C THR A 4 -20.12 -63.93 52.30
N THR A 5 -19.66 -62.78 52.81
CA THR A 5 -19.87 -61.48 52.17
C THR A 5 -18.81 -61.28 51.09
N VAL A 6 -19.21 -61.38 49.82
CA VAL A 6 -18.34 -61.09 48.67
C VAL A 6 -18.28 -59.58 48.48
N ALA A 7 -17.12 -58.98 48.74
CA ALA A 7 -16.86 -57.57 48.48
C ALA A 7 -16.67 -57.34 46.97
N VAL A 8 -17.64 -56.68 46.33
CA VAL A 8 -17.57 -56.26 44.93
C VAL A 8 -16.71 -54.99 44.88
N SER A 9 -15.53 -55.08 44.26
CA SER A 9 -14.67 -53.91 44.02
C SER A 9 -15.34 -52.97 43.01
N PRO A 10 -15.34 -51.66 43.26
CA PRO A 10 -15.93 -50.70 42.32
C PRO A 10 -15.16 -50.70 41.00
N PRO A 11 -15.85 -50.59 39.85
CA PRO A 11 -15.20 -50.55 38.54
C PRO A 11 -14.24 -49.36 38.45
N ALA A 12 -13.05 -49.60 37.91
CA ALA A 12 -12.05 -48.56 37.69
C ALA A 12 -12.64 -47.42 36.86
N ARG A 13 -12.49 -46.18 37.33
CA ARG A 13 -12.98 -45.00 36.60
C ARG A 13 -12.26 -44.91 35.25
N PRO A 14 -12.97 -44.68 34.13
CA PRO A 14 -12.33 -44.50 32.83
C PRO A 14 -11.37 -43.31 32.91
N ARG A 15 -10.10 -43.53 32.57
CA ARG A 15 -9.13 -42.46 32.33
C ARG A 15 -9.56 -41.75 31.04
N ILE A 16 -9.98 -40.50 31.17
CA ILE A 16 -10.17 -39.62 30.02
C ILE A 16 -8.83 -38.94 29.80
N ASP A 17 -8.02 -39.48 28.90
CA ASP A 17 -6.82 -38.79 28.44
C ASP A 17 -7.29 -37.65 27.52
N SER A 18 -7.20 -36.41 28.01
CA SER A 18 -7.51 -35.24 27.19
C SER A 18 -6.50 -35.13 26.06
N VAL A 19 -6.96 -35.31 24.83
CA VAL A 19 -6.14 -35.07 23.63
C VAL A 19 -5.92 -33.57 23.53
N ALA A 20 -4.65 -33.15 23.47
CA ALA A 20 -4.30 -31.74 23.29
C ALA A 20 -4.96 -31.19 22.03
N VAL A 21 -5.68 -30.07 22.16
CA VAL A 21 -6.30 -29.39 21.02
C VAL A 21 -5.17 -28.91 20.09
N PRO A 22 -5.20 -29.24 18.79
CA PRO A 22 -4.19 -28.79 17.84
C PRO A 22 -4.12 -27.25 17.80
N VAL A 23 -2.91 -26.71 17.77
CA VAL A 23 -2.68 -25.27 17.55
C VAL A 23 -3.21 -24.90 16.16
N ARG A 24 -4.02 -23.83 16.08
CA ARG A 24 -4.62 -23.33 14.83
C ARG A 24 -4.05 -21.96 14.46
N ASP A 25 -2.82 -21.97 14.00
CA ASP A 25 -2.00 -20.79 13.65
C ASP A 25 -1.92 -20.52 12.14
N HIS A 26 -2.63 -21.30 11.32
CA HIS A 26 -2.78 -21.09 9.89
C HIS A 26 -4.17 -20.55 9.59
N HIS A 27 -4.35 -19.93 8.42
CA HIS A 27 -5.58 -19.24 8.08
C HIS A 27 -5.98 -19.55 6.64
N LEU A 28 -7.17 -20.11 6.46
CA LEU A 28 -7.86 -20.19 5.17
C LEU A 28 -8.67 -18.92 4.98
N PHE A 29 -8.62 -18.33 3.79
CA PHE A 29 -9.37 -17.10 3.48
C PHE A 29 -9.63 -16.99 1.98
N VAL A 30 -10.57 -16.13 1.59
CA VAL A 30 -10.74 -15.71 0.19
C VAL A 30 -9.92 -14.44 -0.02
N GLY A 31 -8.83 -14.59 -0.75
CA GLY A 31 -7.93 -13.51 -1.11
C GLY A 31 -8.07 -13.11 -2.57
N VAL A 32 -7.13 -12.28 -3.04
CA VAL A 32 -7.04 -11.74 -4.38
C VAL A 32 -5.65 -12.01 -4.96
N ASP A 33 -5.59 -12.58 -6.16
CA ASP A 33 -4.36 -12.60 -6.96
C ASP A 33 -4.30 -11.39 -7.87
N LEU A 34 -3.12 -10.80 -7.98
CA LEU A 34 -2.85 -9.59 -8.74
C LEU A 34 -2.11 -9.92 -10.03
N PHE A 35 -2.56 -9.33 -11.13
CA PHE A 35 -2.01 -9.53 -12.46
C PHE A 35 -1.81 -8.20 -13.17
N LEU A 36 -0.77 -8.12 -14.00
CA LEU A 36 -0.56 -7.02 -14.91
C LEU A 36 -0.78 -7.47 -16.37
N PRO A 37 -1.59 -6.73 -17.14
CA PRO A 37 -1.75 -7.01 -18.56
C PRO A 37 -0.48 -6.66 -19.32
N ASN A 38 0.12 -7.66 -19.96
CA ASN A 38 1.32 -7.50 -20.75
C ASN A 38 1.23 -8.30 -22.06
N SER A 39 1.17 -7.57 -23.17
CA SER A 39 1.19 -8.15 -24.53
C SER A 39 0.12 -9.24 -24.75
N GLY A 40 -1.08 -9.02 -24.21
CA GLY A 40 -2.21 -9.97 -24.31
C GLY A 40 -2.21 -11.10 -23.28
N LYS A 41 -1.22 -11.16 -22.39
CA LYS A 41 -1.15 -12.11 -21.27
C LYS A 41 -1.29 -11.40 -19.92
N LEU A 42 -1.65 -12.16 -18.89
CA LEU A 42 -1.73 -11.70 -17.50
C LEU A 42 -0.55 -12.25 -16.71
N ASP A 43 0.43 -11.41 -16.43
CA ASP A 43 1.61 -11.78 -15.64
C ASP A 43 1.32 -11.55 -14.14
N ARG A 44 1.68 -12.49 -13.26
CA ARG A 44 1.42 -12.39 -11.81
C ARG A 44 2.33 -11.34 -11.17
N VAL A 45 1.78 -10.50 -10.29
CA VAL A 45 2.54 -9.50 -9.54
C VAL A 45 3.14 -10.13 -8.29
N ARG A 46 4.45 -9.95 -8.10
CA ARG A 46 5.20 -10.43 -6.93
C ARG A 46 5.46 -9.33 -5.92
N THR A 47 6.01 -8.19 -6.32
CA THR A 47 6.16 -7.07 -5.39
C THR A 47 5.80 -5.75 -6.03
N VAL A 48 5.44 -4.77 -5.21
CA VAL A 48 5.22 -3.40 -5.63
C VAL A 48 6.18 -2.51 -4.85
N THR A 49 7.09 -1.90 -5.58
CA THR A 49 7.98 -0.85 -5.05
C THR A 49 7.45 0.53 -5.41
N LYS A 50 8.01 1.58 -4.81
CA LYS A 50 7.69 2.99 -5.19
C LYS A 50 7.84 3.30 -6.69
N ARG A 51 8.67 2.53 -7.41
CA ARG A 51 9.09 2.82 -8.79
C ARG A 51 8.60 1.82 -9.83
N ALA A 52 8.33 0.58 -9.44
CA ALA A 52 7.95 -0.48 -10.35
C ALA A 52 7.22 -1.61 -9.61
N SER A 53 6.36 -2.29 -10.34
CA SER A 53 5.87 -3.62 -9.96
C SER A 53 6.86 -4.66 -10.48
N VAL A 54 7.17 -5.69 -9.69
CA VAL A 54 7.92 -6.86 -10.15
C VAL A 54 6.91 -7.92 -10.53
N ILE A 55 6.98 -8.40 -11.76
CA ILE A 55 6.11 -9.43 -12.31
C ILE A 55 6.89 -10.70 -12.62
N GLU A 56 6.25 -11.84 -12.41
CA GLU A 56 6.75 -13.14 -12.81
C GLU A 56 6.20 -13.51 -14.19
N LYS A 57 7.10 -13.83 -15.12
CA LYS A 57 6.74 -14.35 -16.45
C LYS A 57 6.44 -15.84 -16.38
N GLU A 58 5.79 -16.38 -17.41
CA GLU A 58 5.54 -17.83 -17.56
C GLU A 58 6.83 -18.68 -17.47
N ASP A 59 7.99 -18.12 -17.84
CA ASP A 59 9.29 -18.79 -17.76
C ASP A 59 9.97 -18.65 -16.38
N GLY A 60 9.27 -18.09 -15.38
CA GLY A 60 9.76 -17.87 -14.03
C GLY A 60 10.68 -16.66 -13.88
N ARG A 61 10.98 -15.91 -14.95
CA ARG A 61 11.80 -14.70 -14.85
C ARG A 61 11.03 -13.57 -14.20
N MET A 62 11.70 -12.88 -13.29
CA MET A 62 11.21 -11.65 -12.66
C MET A 62 11.57 -10.44 -13.51
N VAL A 63 10.58 -9.61 -13.85
CA VAL A 63 10.74 -8.40 -14.66
C VAL A 63 10.17 -7.20 -13.93
N GLN A 64 10.91 -6.09 -13.92
CA GLN A 64 10.39 -4.83 -13.42
C GLN A 64 9.52 -4.13 -14.46
N ASP A 65 8.25 -3.92 -14.11
CA ASP A 65 7.30 -3.12 -14.86
C ASP A 65 7.13 -1.74 -14.23
N LYS A 66 7.58 -0.70 -14.95
CA LYS A 66 7.47 0.70 -14.50
C LYS A 66 6.12 1.33 -14.81
N ARG A 67 5.24 0.62 -15.53
CA ARG A 67 3.90 1.11 -15.84
C ARG A 67 3.09 1.12 -14.54
N ARG A 68 2.54 2.28 -14.21
CA ARG A 68 1.57 2.44 -13.11
C ARG A 68 0.14 2.13 -13.59
N ALA A 69 0.00 1.07 -14.36
CA ALA A 69 -1.31 0.59 -14.76
C ALA A 69 -2.00 -0.04 -13.54
N GLY A 70 -3.33 0.04 -13.50
CA GLY A 70 -4.10 -0.74 -12.54
C GLY A 70 -3.85 -2.25 -12.72
N PHE A 71 -4.08 -3.00 -11.65
CA PHE A 71 -4.00 -4.44 -11.63
C PHE A 71 -5.32 -5.06 -12.13
N ALA A 72 -5.19 -6.09 -12.96
CA ALA A 72 -6.25 -7.10 -13.07
C ALA A 72 -6.18 -7.99 -11.83
N TRP A 73 -7.31 -8.53 -11.40
CA TRP A 73 -7.38 -9.29 -10.17
C TRP A 73 -8.36 -10.45 -10.25
N LYS A 74 -8.14 -11.48 -9.42
CA LYS A 74 -9.01 -12.67 -9.35
C LYS A 74 -9.14 -13.11 -7.89
N LYS A 75 -10.38 -13.28 -7.40
CA LYS A 75 -10.62 -13.86 -6.07
C LYS A 75 -10.26 -15.36 -6.08
N MET A 76 -9.54 -15.80 -5.06
CA MET A 76 -9.12 -17.20 -4.90
C MET A 76 -9.04 -17.58 -3.42
N THR A 77 -9.35 -18.83 -3.09
CA THR A 77 -9.14 -19.36 -1.74
C THR A 77 -7.65 -19.65 -1.52
N LYS A 78 -7.10 -19.11 -0.43
CA LYS A 78 -5.68 -19.18 -0.09
C LYS A 78 -5.49 -19.64 1.35
N VAL A 79 -4.26 -20.06 1.65
CA VAL A 79 -3.81 -20.31 3.02
C VAL A 79 -2.56 -19.51 3.33
N ALA A 80 -2.46 -19.04 4.57
CA ALA A 80 -1.27 -18.36 5.08
C ALA A 80 -1.01 -18.72 6.55
N PRO A 81 0.24 -18.75 7.01
CA PRO A 81 0.63 -19.07 8.40
C PRO A 81 0.72 -17.83 9.32
N VAL A 82 0.25 -16.68 8.84
CA VAL A 82 0.31 -15.39 9.54
C VAL A 82 -0.96 -14.60 9.24
N ILE A 83 -1.38 -13.77 10.19
CA ILE A 83 -2.50 -12.83 10.07
C ILE A 83 -2.03 -11.43 10.45
N ALA A 84 -2.57 -10.43 9.76
CA ALA A 84 -2.46 -9.03 10.11
C ALA A 84 -3.75 -8.52 10.76
N SER A 85 -3.64 -7.50 11.61
CA SER A 85 -4.78 -6.77 12.15
C SER A 85 -4.84 -5.39 11.53
N ILE A 86 -5.99 -5.04 10.97
CA ILE A 86 -6.35 -3.72 10.48
C ILE A 86 -7.44 -3.19 11.41
N ASP A 87 -7.10 -2.17 12.18
CA ASP A 87 -7.99 -1.50 13.12
C ASP A 87 -8.29 -0.07 12.68
N ASP A 88 -9.45 0.46 13.08
CA ASP A 88 -9.87 1.84 12.84
C ASP A 88 -9.83 2.27 11.36
N LEU A 89 -10.20 1.38 10.44
CA LEU A 89 -10.21 1.70 9.02
C LEU A 89 -11.22 2.79 8.68
N GLN A 90 -10.70 3.93 8.23
CA GLN A 90 -11.47 5.07 7.73
C GLN A 90 -11.09 5.38 6.30
N ALA A 91 -12.07 5.57 5.42
CA ALA A 91 -11.89 6.08 4.08
C ALA A 91 -12.52 7.47 3.97
N LYS A 92 -11.71 8.50 3.68
CA LYS A 92 -12.13 9.90 3.60
C LYS A 92 -11.90 10.42 2.19
N ARG A 93 -12.93 11.01 1.60
CA ARG A 93 -12.78 11.78 0.35
C ARG A 93 -12.03 13.07 0.65
N VAL A 94 -11.09 13.43 -0.21
CA VAL A 94 -10.22 14.61 -0.04
C VAL A 94 -10.01 15.31 -1.37
N PHE A 95 -9.52 16.54 -1.31
CA PHE A 95 -9.03 17.27 -2.47
C PHE A 95 -7.55 17.02 -2.68
N SER A 96 -7.13 16.83 -3.92
CA SER A 96 -5.74 16.99 -4.32
C SER A 96 -5.32 18.45 -4.18
N VAL A 97 -4.00 18.69 -4.11
CA VAL A 97 -3.47 20.06 -3.97
C VAL A 97 -3.95 20.98 -5.10
N GLY A 98 -4.04 20.47 -6.32
CA GLY A 98 -4.48 21.25 -7.49
C GLY A 98 -5.98 21.55 -7.52
N ASN A 99 -6.81 20.74 -6.86
CA ASN A 99 -8.26 20.88 -6.83
C ASN A 99 -8.80 21.32 -5.46
N ASN A 100 -7.91 21.68 -4.52
CA ASN A 100 -8.31 22.11 -3.18
C ASN A 100 -8.80 23.58 -3.22
N PRO A 101 -10.09 23.84 -2.97
CA PRO A 101 -10.63 25.21 -3.02
C PRO A 101 -9.97 26.15 -2.01
N GLN A 102 -9.48 25.63 -0.88
CA GLN A 102 -8.76 26.42 0.11
C GLN A 102 -7.39 26.84 -0.43
N PHE A 103 -6.66 25.90 -1.05
CA PHE A 103 -5.34 26.20 -1.61
C PHE A 103 -5.43 27.22 -2.77
N GLU A 104 -6.49 27.15 -3.59
CA GLU A 104 -6.75 28.18 -4.59
C GLU A 104 -7.02 29.55 -3.97
N ARG A 105 -7.81 29.61 -2.88
CA ARG A 105 -8.08 30.87 -2.17
C ARG A 105 -6.78 31.45 -1.60
N ASP A 106 -6.03 30.64 -0.87
CA ASP A 106 -4.77 31.06 -0.23
C ASP A 106 -3.77 31.55 -1.30
N SER A 107 -3.67 30.84 -2.43
CA SER A 107 -2.80 31.25 -3.55
C SER A 107 -3.26 32.55 -4.20
N ARG A 108 -4.58 32.75 -4.36
CA ARG A 108 -5.13 34.02 -4.87
C ARG A 108 -4.88 35.18 -3.91
N GLU A 109 -5.07 34.98 -2.61
CA GLU A 109 -4.79 35.98 -1.58
C GLU A 109 -3.30 36.35 -1.52
N ALA A 110 -2.41 35.35 -1.62
CA ALA A 110 -0.97 35.59 -1.69
C ALA A 110 -0.58 36.40 -2.93
N ASN A 111 -1.08 36.04 -4.12
CA ASN A 111 -0.82 36.75 -5.36
C ASN A 111 -1.35 38.19 -5.32
N LEU A 112 -2.53 38.42 -4.71
CA LEU A 112 -3.07 39.76 -4.51
C LEU A 112 -2.18 40.58 -3.57
N THR A 113 -1.72 39.99 -2.47
CA THR A 113 -0.83 40.65 -1.51
C THR A 113 0.50 41.04 -2.15
N GLU A 114 1.09 40.17 -2.96
CA GLU A 114 2.31 40.46 -3.72
C GLU A 114 2.07 41.58 -4.74
N TYR A 115 0.98 41.53 -5.49
CA TYR A 115 0.59 42.59 -6.42
C TYR A 115 0.46 43.95 -5.71
N PHE A 116 -0.18 43.99 -4.54
CA PHE A 116 -0.33 45.21 -3.75
C PHE A 116 1.01 45.72 -3.21
N THR A 117 1.89 44.81 -2.79
CA THR A 117 3.24 45.16 -2.31
C THR A 117 4.06 45.78 -3.44
N MET A 118 4.08 45.16 -4.62
CA MET A 118 4.78 45.68 -5.80
C MET A 118 4.24 47.06 -6.24
N ARG A 119 2.91 47.24 -6.23
CA ARG A 119 2.28 48.54 -6.53
C ARG A 119 2.69 49.61 -5.52
N ARG A 120 2.74 49.27 -4.23
CA ARG A 120 3.19 50.19 -3.17
C ARG A 120 4.66 50.56 -3.34
N ASP A 121 5.54 49.59 -3.56
CA ASP A 121 6.97 49.84 -3.77
C ASP A 121 7.22 50.71 -4.99
N THR A 122 6.46 50.50 -6.07
CA THR A 122 6.52 51.35 -7.28
C THR A 122 6.08 52.79 -6.97
N ALA A 123 4.99 52.96 -6.22
CA ALA A 123 4.52 54.28 -5.80
C ALA A 123 5.55 54.98 -4.89
N ASP A 124 6.16 54.26 -3.95
CA ASP A 124 7.20 54.78 -3.07
C ASP A 124 8.46 55.18 -3.85
N GLN A 125 8.85 54.39 -4.88
CA GLN A 125 9.95 54.74 -5.79
C GLN A 125 9.63 56.00 -6.62
N MET A 126 8.43 56.10 -7.16
CA MET A 126 7.98 57.31 -7.87
C MET A 126 8.00 58.52 -6.94
N PHE A 127 7.53 58.38 -5.69
CA PHE A 127 7.54 59.46 -4.73
C PHE A 127 8.97 59.92 -4.41
N ARG A 128 9.90 58.99 -4.18
CA ARG A 128 11.34 59.32 -3.98
C ARG A 128 11.97 59.98 -5.21
N PHE A 129 11.63 59.54 -6.41
CA PHE A 129 12.09 60.17 -7.65
C PHE A 129 11.59 61.61 -7.77
N LEU A 130 10.32 61.85 -7.42
CA LEU A 130 9.72 63.17 -7.44
C LEU A 130 10.33 64.09 -6.38
N GLU A 131 10.53 63.59 -5.15
CA GLU A 131 11.18 64.32 -4.07
C GLU A 131 12.60 64.77 -4.49
N ALA A 132 13.38 63.86 -5.09
CA ALA A 132 14.70 64.20 -5.63
C ALA A 132 14.64 65.25 -6.75
N ARG A 133 13.61 65.21 -7.60
CA ARG A 133 13.42 66.18 -8.69
C ARG A 133 12.97 67.54 -8.17
N VAL A 134 12.11 67.58 -7.14
CA VAL A 134 11.74 68.82 -6.44
C VAL A 134 12.96 69.43 -5.76
N ASP A 135 13.77 68.63 -5.07
CA ASP A 135 15.03 69.09 -4.46
C ASP A 135 16.01 69.65 -5.51
N GLN A 136 16.11 69.02 -6.67
CA GLN A 136 16.94 69.49 -7.78
C GLN A 136 16.44 70.83 -8.33
N VAL A 137 15.13 71.00 -8.50
CA VAL A 137 14.54 72.26 -8.95
C VAL A 137 14.67 73.34 -7.90
N ALA A 138 14.50 73.03 -6.61
CA ALA A 138 14.66 73.97 -5.51
C ALA A 138 16.11 74.48 -5.42
N ARG A 139 17.10 73.62 -5.68
CA ARG A 139 18.52 74.02 -5.77
C ARG A 139 18.84 74.82 -7.04
N GLY A 140 18.16 74.52 -8.16
CA GLY A 140 18.34 75.25 -9.43
C GLY A 140 17.61 76.59 -9.51
N SER A 141 16.53 76.79 -8.75
CA SER A 141 15.72 78.03 -8.78
C SER A 141 16.29 79.17 -7.93
N ALA A 142 17.52 79.05 -7.42
CA ALA A 142 18.25 80.18 -6.84
C ALA A 142 18.59 81.26 -7.90
N GLU A 143 18.46 80.94 -9.19
CA GLU A 143 18.47 81.87 -10.32
C GLU A 143 17.04 81.97 -10.87
N GLY A 144 16.31 83.04 -10.51
CA GLY A 144 14.86 83.11 -10.64
C GLY A 144 14.32 83.07 -12.08
N GLU A 145 13.29 82.24 -12.32
CA GLU A 145 12.10 82.49 -13.19
C GLU A 145 11.22 81.23 -13.47
N HIS A 146 11.46 80.07 -12.86
CA HIS A 146 10.74 78.81 -13.22
C HIS A 146 9.92 78.11 -12.11
N THR A 147 9.55 78.80 -11.03
CA THR A 147 8.83 78.18 -9.89
C THR A 147 7.41 77.73 -10.20
N ALA A 148 6.69 78.42 -11.10
CA ALA A 148 5.31 78.07 -11.45
C ALA A 148 5.16 76.72 -12.19
N SER A 149 6.17 76.31 -12.96
CA SER A 149 6.15 75.03 -13.69
C SER A 149 6.36 73.83 -12.75
N ALA A 150 7.12 74.02 -11.67
CA ALA A 150 7.42 72.97 -10.70
C ALA A 150 6.20 72.63 -9.84
N GLU A 151 5.46 73.64 -9.36
CA GLU A 151 4.23 73.43 -8.60
C GLU A 151 3.15 72.71 -9.43
N GLN A 152 3.07 73.01 -10.73
CA GLN A 152 2.10 72.40 -11.63
C GLN A 152 2.41 70.92 -11.88
N LEU A 153 3.69 70.58 -12.06
CA LEU A 153 4.15 69.19 -12.14
C LEU A 153 3.86 68.43 -10.84
N VAL A 154 4.14 69.02 -9.68
CA VAL A 154 3.84 68.39 -8.37
C VAL A 154 2.34 68.12 -8.22
N LYS A 155 1.47 69.07 -8.61
CA LYS A 155 0.01 68.89 -8.57
C LYS A 155 -0.52 67.80 -9.49
N GLU A 156 -0.06 67.75 -10.75
CA GLU A 156 -0.46 66.68 -11.68
C GLU A 156 -0.03 65.30 -11.15
N THR A 157 1.20 65.19 -10.65
CA THR A 157 1.70 63.91 -10.15
C THR A 157 1.02 63.47 -8.85
N PHE A 158 0.66 64.41 -7.96
CA PHE A 158 -0.12 64.10 -6.76
C PHE A 158 -1.53 63.60 -7.11
N SER A 159 -2.13 64.18 -8.15
CA SER A 159 -3.43 63.74 -8.66
C SER A 159 -3.37 62.33 -9.26
N GLU A 160 -2.31 62.00 -10.00
CA GLU A 160 -2.10 60.65 -10.55
C GLU A 160 -1.87 59.61 -9.45
N ALA A 161 -1.07 59.94 -8.43
CA ALA A 161 -0.86 59.06 -7.27
C ALA A 161 -2.14 58.83 -6.46
N ALA A 162 -2.93 59.88 -6.24
CA ALA A 162 -4.23 59.78 -5.57
C ALA A 162 -5.22 58.93 -6.37
N ASN A 163 -5.26 59.08 -7.70
CA ASN A 163 -6.11 58.27 -8.58
C ASN A 163 -5.69 56.80 -8.58
N ALA A 164 -4.38 56.50 -8.61
CA ALA A 164 -3.86 55.14 -8.49
C ALA A 164 -4.26 54.48 -7.15
N GLN A 165 -4.28 55.25 -6.07
CA GLN A 165 -4.70 54.78 -4.74
C GLN A 165 -6.21 54.50 -4.67
N VAL A 166 -7.04 55.30 -5.34
CA VAL A 166 -8.49 55.08 -5.44
C VAL A 166 -8.81 53.85 -6.29
N GLU A 167 -8.09 53.62 -7.40
CA GLU A 167 -8.24 52.40 -8.21
C GLU A 167 -7.86 51.14 -7.44
N LEU A 168 -6.75 51.16 -6.70
CA LEU A 168 -6.32 50.06 -5.83
C LEU A 168 -7.41 49.68 -4.82
N ARG A 169 -8.05 50.68 -4.22
CA ARG A 169 -9.14 50.46 -3.25
C ARG A 169 -10.38 49.86 -3.90
N ARG A 170 -10.69 50.23 -5.15
CA ARG A 170 -11.80 49.65 -5.92
C ARG A 170 -11.54 48.21 -6.31
N TYR A 171 -10.31 47.86 -6.69
CA TYR A 171 -9.92 46.47 -6.94
C TYR A 171 -10.01 45.63 -5.66
N SER A 172 -9.55 46.13 -4.51
CA SER A 172 -9.67 45.38 -3.25
C SER A 172 -11.12 45.17 -2.78
N THR A 173 -12.03 46.10 -3.09
CA THR A 173 -13.46 45.98 -2.70
C THR A 173 -14.31 45.19 -3.69
N ASN A 174 -13.89 45.06 -4.96
CA ASN A 174 -14.62 44.32 -5.99
C ASN A 174 -14.21 42.85 -6.10
N VAL A 175 -13.11 42.44 -5.45
CA VAL A 175 -12.87 41.02 -5.13
C VAL A 175 -13.72 40.67 -3.91
N ALA A 176 -15.04 40.79 -4.06
CA ALA A 176 -15.95 40.13 -3.14
C ALA A 176 -15.69 38.62 -3.27
N PRO A 177 -15.63 37.86 -2.16
CA PRO A 177 -15.42 36.43 -2.19
C PRO A 177 -16.63 35.82 -2.90
N ALA A 178 -16.47 35.49 -4.18
CA ALA A 178 -17.52 34.79 -4.92
C ALA A 178 -17.75 33.45 -4.21
N ASP A 179 -18.87 33.38 -3.49
CA ASP A 179 -19.58 32.21 -2.95
C ASP A 179 -18.79 30.90 -3.00
N SER A 180 -17.69 30.87 -2.25
CA SER A 180 -17.03 29.62 -1.91
C SER A 180 -17.44 29.25 -0.50
N ALA A 181 -18.77 29.22 -0.27
CA ALA A 181 -19.31 28.40 0.79
C ALA A 181 -18.62 27.04 0.64
N LEU A 182 -17.92 26.62 1.69
CA LEU A 182 -17.34 25.29 1.77
C LEU A 182 -18.42 24.33 1.29
N VAL A 183 -18.24 23.74 0.11
CA VAL A 183 -19.17 22.74 -0.42
C VAL A 183 -18.91 21.50 0.42
N GLU A 184 -19.26 21.55 1.70
CA GLU A 184 -19.34 20.40 2.58
C GLU A 184 -20.66 19.74 2.25
N GLY A 185 -20.59 18.77 1.34
CA GLY A 185 -21.72 17.98 0.91
C GLY A 185 -21.25 16.73 0.18
N GLU A 186 -22.17 15.79 -0.01
CA GLU A 186 -21.89 14.54 -0.72
C GLU A 186 -21.38 14.73 -2.16
N ARG A 187 -21.59 15.91 -2.73
CA ARG A 187 -21.19 16.31 -4.09
C ARG A 187 -20.10 17.37 -4.14
N ALA A 188 -19.33 17.57 -3.07
CA ALA A 188 -18.12 18.37 -3.20
C ALA A 188 -17.22 17.77 -4.30
N PRO A 189 -16.47 18.59 -5.06
CA PRO A 189 -15.64 18.11 -6.17
C PRO A 189 -14.36 17.44 -5.67
N TYR A 190 -14.48 16.51 -4.72
CA TYR A 190 -13.40 15.65 -4.27
C TYR A 190 -12.86 14.85 -5.46
N ASP A 191 -11.55 14.71 -5.53
CA ASP A 191 -10.82 13.97 -6.57
C ASP A 191 -9.80 13.02 -5.95
N GLY A 192 -9.86 12.81 -4.64
CA GLY A 192 -8.99 11.89 -3.94
C GLY A 192 -9.67 11.16 -2.79
N VAL A 193 -9.02 10.10 -2.35
CA VAL A 193 -9.39 9.33 -1.17
C VAL A 193 -8.15 9.10 -0.31
N VAL A 194 -8.32 9.20 1.00
CA VAL A 194 -7.32 8.84 1.99
C VAL A 194 -7.88 7.74 2.87
N HIS A 195 -7.10 6.66 3.02
CA HIS A 195 -7.35 5.57 3.93
C HIS A 195 -6.43 5.72 5.13
N GLU A 196 -7.01 5.78 6.32
CA GLU A 196 -6.32 5.85 7.60
C GLU A 196 -6.71 4.62 8.41
N PHE A 197 -5.73 3.90 8.93
CA PHE A 197 -5.95 2.72 9.76
C PHE A 197 -4.69 2.41 10.58
N THR A 198 -4.83 1.54 11.57
CA THR A 198 -3.71 0.98 12.32
C THR A 198 -3.43 -0.45 11.84
N LEU A 199 -2.14 -0.78 11.68
CA LEU A 199 -1.71 -2.07 11.15
C LEU A 199 -0.70 -2.75 12.08
N SER A 200 -0.91 -4.02 12.38
CA SER A 200 0.03 -4.91 13.08
C SER A 200 -0.01 -6.34 12.51
N SER A 201 0.94 -7.18 12.90
CA SER A 201 0.94 -8.62 12.60
C SER A 201 1.40 -9.45 13.79
N THR A 202 0.84 -10.66 13.93
CA THR A 202 1.20 -11.59 15.01
C THR A 202 2.63 -12.13 14.89
N GLN A 203 3.20 -12.11 13.68
CA GLN A 203 4.58 -12.52 13.40
C GLN A 203 5.31 -11.41 12.63
N PRO A 204 6.63 -11.25 12.80
CA PRO A 204 7.38 -10.28 12.03
C PRO A 204 7.38 -10.58 10.52
N ILE A 205 7.22 -9.53 9.72
CA ILE A 205 7.25 -9.54 8.26
C ILE A 205 8.20 -8.43 7.82
N ALA A 206 9.28 -8.77 7.14
CA ALA A 206 10.35 -7.83 6.79
C ALA A 206 9.89 -6.77 5.78
N GLU A 207 9.03 -7.15 4.83
CA GLU A 207 8.55 -6.27 3.77
C GLU A 207 7.10 -6.60 3.44
N ALA A 208 6.23 -5.59 3.56
CA ALA A 208 4.85 -5.65 3.14
C ALA A 208 4.49 -4.49 2.23
N PHE A 209 3.50 -4.71 1.37
CA PHE A 209 2.80 -3.67 0.62
C PHE A 209 1.29 -3.87 0.71
N ALA A 210 0.54 -2.78 0.63
CA ALA A 210 -0.91 -2.80 0.58
C ALA A 210 -1.38 -2.57 -0.85
N VAL A 211 -2.46 -3.25 -1.24
CA VAL A 211 -3.25 -2.93 -2.42
C VAL A 211 -4.64 -2.56 -1.96
N VAL A 212 -5.06 -1.36 -2.34
CA VAL A 212 -6.39 -0.83 -2.05
C VAL A 212 -7.22 -0.93 -3.32
N MET A 213 -8.38 -1.54 -3.19
CA MET A 213 -9.37 -1.66 -4.25
C MET A 213 -10.59 -0.85 -3.83
N ILE A 214 -10.92 0.18 -4.59
CA ILE A 214 -12.10 1.01 -4.35
C ILE A 214 -13.06 0.89 -5.51
N ARG A 215 -14.35 0.88 -5.19
CA ARG A 215 -15.41 1.06 -6.18
C ARG A 215 -15.98 2.46 -6.02
N VAL A 216 -15.97 3.21 -7.11
CA VAL A 216 -16.52 4.56 -7.14
C VAL A 216 -17.64 4.66 -8.16
N ARG A 217 -18.55 5.61 -7.93
CA ARG A 217 -19.52 6.08 -8.91
C ARG A 217 -19.18 7.52 -9.27
N ASP A 218 -19.02 7.80 -10.55
CA ASP A 218 -18.76 9.17 -11.01
C ASP A 218 -20.04 10.03 -11.02
N ALA A 219 -19.90 11.31 -11.39
CA ALA A 219 -21.01 12.24 -11.45
C ALA A 219 -22.07 11.89 -12.52
N GLU A 220 -21.70 11.09 -13.53
CA GLU A 220 -22.59 10.60 -14.58
C GLU A 220 -23.31 9.30 -14.17
N GLY A 221 -22.91 8.71 -13.03
CA GLY A 221 -23.47 7.48 -12.49
C GLY A 221 -22.75 6.21 -12.96
N ALA A 222 -21.65 6.32 -13.72
CA ALA A 222 -20.89 5.15 -14.15
C ALA A 222 -20.07 4.58 -12.99
N LEU A 223 -20.05 3.25 -12.91
CA LEU A 223 -19.27 2.52 -11.90
C LEU A 223 -17.85 2.29 -12.42
N GLN A 224 -16.86 2.59 -11.58
CA GLN A 224 -15.46 2.36 -11.88
C GLN A 224 -14.78 1.65 -10.70
N ASP A 225 -14.10 0.55 -11.02
CA ASP A 225 -13.21 -0.13 -10.08
C ASP A 225 -11.80 0.44 -10.26
N ILE A 226 -11.26 1.01 -9.19
CA ILE A 226 -9.94 1.64 -9.17
C ILE A 226 -9.11 0.91 -8.13
N ASN A 227 -7.88 0.56 -8.49
CA ASN A 227 -6.95 -0.05 -7.56
C ASN A 227 -5.60 0.64 -7.63
N TYR A 228 -4.94 0.66 -6.49
CA TYR A 228 -3.61 1.24 -6.35
C TYR A 228 -2.88 0.55 -5.21
N SER A 229 -1.56 0.68 -5.19
CA SER A 229 -0.72 -0.03 -4.25
C SER A 229 0.30 0.90 -3.59
N LYS A 230 0.69 0.54 -2.36
CA LYS A 230 1.65 1.30 -1.58
C LYS A 230 2.53 0.39 -0.75
N GLU A 231 3.83 0.62 -0.83
CA GLU A 231 4.81 0.00 0.06
C GLU A 231 4.56 0.43 1.52
N ILE A 232 4.50 -0.57 2.41
CA ILE A 232 4.27 -0.39 3.85
C ILE A 232 5.58 -0.57 4.63
N GLY A 233 6.45 -1.48 4.16
CA GLY A 233 7.70 -1.86 4.82
C GLY A 233 7.49 -2.95 5.86
N ALA A 234 8.37 -3.01 6.86
CA ALA A 234 8.30 -4.03 7.89
C ALA A 234 7.04 -3.92 8.76
N LEU A 235 6.52 -5.08 9.19
CA LEU A 235 5.40 -5.23 10.10
C LEU A 235 5.79 -6.16 11.26
N GLY A 236 5.29 -5.86 12.45
CA GLY A 236 5.48 -6.66 13.65
C GLY A 236 4.27 -6.55 14.56
N SER A 237 4.42 -6.99 15.81
CA SER A 237 3.34 -6.99 16.80
C SER A 237 2.91 -5.61 17.27
N GLU A 238 3.76 -4.59 17.10
CA GLU A 238 3.47 -3.22 17.49
C GLU A 238 2.54 -2.55 16.45
N PRO A 239 1.34 -2.10 16.83
CA PRO A 239 0.42 -1.41 15.93
C PRO A 239 1.00 -0.07 15.46
N ARG A 240 0.93 0.19 14.15
CA ARG A 240 1.45 1.42 13.52
C ARG A 240 0.37 2.10 12.67
N PRO A 241 0.22 3.43 12.74
CA PRO A 241 -0.70 4.16 11.88
C PRO A 241 -0.21 4.15 10.43
N ILE A 242 -1.12 3.85 9.51
CA ILE A 242 -0.91 3.84 8.06
C ILE A 242 -1.85 4.87 7.42
N ARG A 243 -1.30 5.64 6.49
CA ARG A 243 -2.05 6.60 5.67
C ARG A 243 -1.76 6.34 4.19
N LEU A 244 -2.78 5.87 3.46
CA LEU A 244 -2.71 5.62 2.02
C LEU A 244 -3.56 6.67 1.30
N ALA A 245 -3.02 7.31 0.27
CA ALA A 245 -3.74 8.34 -0.47
C ALA A 245 -3.69 8.05 -1.97
N GLN A 246 -4.83 8.21 -2.64
CA GLN A 246 -4.97 8.18 -4.09
C GLN A 246 -5.70 9.44 -4.54
N PHE A 247 -5.16 10.10 -5.55
CA PHE A 247 -5.69 11.33 -6.14
C PHE A 247 -5.95 11.13 -7.64
N GLY A 248 -6.61 12.10 -8.28
CA GLY A 248 -6.97 12.02 -9.70
C GLY A 248 -8.15 11.08 -9.98
N LEU A 249 -9.01 10.87 -8.98
CA LEU A 249 -10.29 10.20 -9.14
C LEU A 249 -11.27 11.13 -9.89
N PRO A 250 -12.34 10.60 -10.51
CA PRO A 250 -13.36 11.42 -11.15
C PRO A 250 -13.91 12.49 -10.19
N LEU A 251 -14.06 13.72 -10.65
CA LEU A 251 -14.51 14.83 -9.80
C LEU A 251 -15.92 14.56 -9.25
N GLY A 252 -16.08 14.75 -7.95
CA GLY A 252 -17.40 14.60 -7.29
C GLY A 252 -17.85 13.15 -7.15
N PHE A 253 -16.92 12.19 -7.19
CA PHE A 253 -17.24 10.78 -7.06
C PHE A 253 -17.89 10.43 -5.70
N GLU A 254 -18.71 9.39 -5.73
CA GLU A 254 -19.23 8.68 -4.56
C GLU A 254 -18.35 7.44 -4.32
N LEU A 255 -17.83 7.29 -3.10
CA LEU A 255 -17.09 6.09 -2.70
C LEU A 255 -18.08 5.03 -2.23
N LEU A 256 -18.20 3.93 -2.96
CA LEU A 256 -19.18 2.88 -2.66
C LEU A 256 -18.59 1.77 -1.80
N ASP A 257 -17.35 1.37 -2.09
CA ASP A 257 -16.71 0.24 -1.43
C ASP A 257 -15.19 0.42 -1.35
N THR A 258 -14.56 -0.24 -0.38
CA THR A 258 -13.13 -0.22 -0.14
C THR A 258 -12.68 -1.55 0.47
N GLU A 259 -11.85 -2.28 -0.29
CA GLU A 259 -11.16 -3.48 0.16
C GLU A 259 -9.65 -3.17 0.28
N ILE A 260 -9.01 -3.62 1.37
CA ILE A 260 -7.56 -3.50 1.59
C ILE A 260 -6.96 -4.90 1.70
N HIS A 261 -6.01 -5.18 0.81
CA HIS A 261 -5.28 -6.43 0.76
C HIS A 261 -3.81 -6.19 1.09
N LEU A 262 -3.22 -7.04 1.93
CA LEU A 262 -1.83 -6.95 2.34
C LEU A 262 -1.04 -8.06 1.66
N TYR A 263 0.17 -7.75 1.22
CA TYR A 263 1.02 -8.70 0.52
C TYR A 263 2.45 -8.63 1.04
N SER A 264 3.11 -9.78 1.03
CA SER A 264 4.55 -9.91 1.20
C SER A 264 5.05 -10.84 0.11
N ARG A 265 5.92 -10.33 -0.77
CA ARG A 265 6.62 -11.14 -1.78
C ARG A 265 5.70 -12.00 -2.64
N GLY A 266 4.57 -11.41 -3.05
CA GLY A 266 3.64 -11.99 -4.01
C GLY A 266 2.60 -12.91 -3.38
N GLU A 267 2.73 -13.12 -2.08
CA GLU A 267 1.78 -13.88 -1.28
C GLU A 267 0.98 -12.92 -0.41
N GLU A 268 -0.33 -13.14 -0.40
CA GLU A 268 -1.26 -12.30 0.34
C GLU A 268 -1.27 -12.71 1.82
N ILE A 269 -1.24 -11.71 2.69
CA ILE A 269 -1.36 -11.85 4.13
C ILE A 269 -2.82 -11.60 4.50
N PRO A 270 -3.54 -12.57 5.05
CA PRO A 270 -4.90 -12.35 5.49
C PRO A 270 -4.94 -11.31 6.60
N SER A 271 -6.03 -10.56 6.66
CA SER A 271 -6.35 -9.67 7.77
C SER A 271 -7.63 -10.13 8.48
N ASN A 272 -7.91 -9.51 9.63
CA ASN A 272 -9.23 -9.59 10.28
C ASN A 272 -10.39 -9.10 9.38
N LEU A 273 -10.11 -8.38 8.30
CA LEU A 273 -11.10 -7.93 7.31
C LEU A 273 -11.20 -8.85 6.08
N SER A 274 -10.38 -9.91 5.99
CA SER A 274 -10.42 -10.82 4.85
C SER A 274 -11.70 -11.66 4.83
N ASP A 275 -12.27 -11.82 3.63
CA ASP A 275 -13.48 -12.61 3.41
C ASP A 275 -13.29 -14.08 3.81
N ARG A 276 -14.29 -14.63 4.51
CA ARG A 276 -14.40 -16.06 4.88
C ARG A 276 -13.15 -16.61 5.59
N HIS A 277 -12.60 -15.83 6.51
CA HIS A 277 -11.48 -16.23 7.35
C HIS A 277 -11.83 -17.43 8.25
N MET A 278 -10.96 -18.45 8.24
CA MET A 278 -11.08 -19.63 9.09
C MET A 278 -9.69 -20.09 9.60
N PRO A 279 -9.49 -20.22 10.92
CA PRO A 279 -8.23 -20.74 11.46
C PRO A 279 -8.10 -22.25 11.23
N LEU A 280 -6.93 -22.67 10.77
CA LEU A 280 -6.53 -24.04 10.45
C LEU A 280 -5.30 -24.46 11.27
N SER A 281 -5.15 -25.77 11.50
CA SER A 281 -3.86 -26.30 11.94
C SER A 281 -2.86 -26.34 10.78
N LYS A 282 -1.55 -26.40 11.07
CA LYS A 282 -0.51 -26.59 10.03
C LYS A 282 -0.82 -27.79 9.14
N LYS A 283 -1.25 -28.90 9.73
CA LYS A 283 -1.58 -30.13 9.00
C LYS A 283 -2.71 -29.90 8.00
N ASP A 284 -3.80 -29.27 8.45
CA ASP A 284 -4.97 -29.01 7.58
C ASP A 284 -4.62 -28.03 6.46
N ALA A 285 -3.77 -27.02 6.74
CA ALA A 285 -3.30 -26.09 5.73
C ALA A 285 -2.43 -26.79 4.66
N CYS A 286 -1.51 -27.67 5.07
CA CYS A 286 -0.73 -28.48 4.13
C CYS A 286 -1.62 -29.41 3.30
N GLU A 287 -2.60 -30.06 3.92
CA GLU A 287 -3.56 -30.94 3.24
C GLU A 287 -4.39 -30.18 2.21
N PHE A 288 -4.87 -28.97 2.55
CA PHE A 288 -5.59 -28.11 1.62
C PHE A 288 -4.74 -27.80 0.37
N VAL A 289 -3.48 -27.38 0.55
CA VAL A 289 -2.60 -27.05 -0.58
C VAL A 289 -2.28 -28.29 -1.42
N LEU A 290 -2.08 -29.44 -0.79
CA LEU A 290 -1.88 -30.71 -1.50
C LEU A 290 -3.10 -31.07 -2.35
N MET A 291 -4.31 -30.96 -1.80
CA MET A 291 -5.55 -31.23 -2.53
C MET A 291 -5.73 -30.27 -3.71
N SER A 292 -5.45 -28.98 -3.53
CA SER A 292 -5.44 -28.00 -4.62
C SER A 292 -4.44 -28.38 -5.71
N HIS A 293 -3.21 -28.73 -5.33
CA HIS A 293 -2.17 -29.12 -6.28
C HIS A 293 -2.55 -30.35 -7.11
N LEU A 294 -3.12 -31.38 -6.48
CA LEU A 294 -3.65 -32.56 -7.16
C LEU A 294 -4.84 -32.22 -8.06
N ALA A 295 -5.71 -31.31 -7.62
CA ALA A 295 -6.86 -30.89 -8.41
C ALA A 295 -6.45 -30.14 -9.68
N ASP A 296 -5.40 -29.33 -9.61
CA ASP A 296 -4.86 -28.57 -10.76
C ASP A 296 -4.17 -29.48 -11.78
N HIS A 297 -3.71 -30.66 -11.38
CA HIS A 297 -2.93 -31.58 -12.23
C HIS A 297 -3.57 -32.98 -12.36
N ARG A 298 -4.91 -33.09 -12.27
CA ARG A 298 -5.66 -34.36 -12.29
C ARG A 298 -5.32 -35.30 -13.45
N ALA A 299 -4.92 -34.77 -14.59
CA ALA A 299 -4.60 -35.54 -15.80
C ALA A 299 -3.19 -35.27 -16.32
N GLY A 300 -2.35 -34.59 -15.54
CA GLY A 300 -1.04 -34.11 -15.95
C GLY A 300 0.08 -34.60 -15.07
N ASP A 301 1.27 -34.08 -15.37
CA ASP A 301 2.46 -34.23 -14.56
C ASP A 301 2.83 -32.87 -13.97
N ALA A 302 3.41 -32.88 -12.76
CA ALA A 302 3.97 -31.69 -12.13
C ALA A 302 5.26 -32.06 -11.39
N PRO A 303 6.30 -31.22 -11.40
CA PRO A 303 7.47 -31.44 -10.57
C PRO A 303 7.13 -31.25 -9.09
N ALA A 304 7.93 -31.84 -8.20
CA ALA A 304 7.88 -31.47 -6.79
C ALA A 304 8.26 -29.98 -6.63
N THR A 305 7.58 -29.28 -5.74
CA THR A 305 7.74 -27.82 -5.57
C THR A 305 7.60 -27.38 -4.11
N VAL A 306 8.01 -26.15 -3.82
CA VAL A 306 7.89 -25.52 -2.51
C VAL A 306 6.64 -24.65 -2.44
N VAL A 307 5.96 -24.64 -1.29
CA VAL A 307 4.78 -23.80 -1.04
C VAL A 307 5.19 -22.51 -0.33
N TRP A 308 5.51 -21.48 -1.10
CA TRP A 308 5.96 -20.19 -0.54
C TRP A 308 4.89 -19.43 0.23
N SER A 309 3.60 -19.65 -0.07
CA SER A 309 2.49 -19.10 0.73
C SER A 309 2.48 -19.61 2.18
N LEU A 310 3.11 -20.77 2.42
CA LEU A 310 3.31 -21.38 3.73
C LEU A 310 4.78 -21.33 4.17
N ALA A 311 5.55 -20.33 3.72
CA ALA A 311 6.93 -20.15 4.15
C ALA A 311 7.04 -20.14 5.70
N PRO A 312 8.18 -20.50 6.29
CA PRO A 312 8.37 -20.41 7.74
C PRO A 312 8.59 -18.95 8.19
N ALA A 313 8.36 -18.68 9.48
CA ALA A 313 8.47 -17.33 10.06
C ALA A 313 9.88 -16.74 9.89
N GLN A 314 10.91 -17.58 9.94
CA GLN A 314 12.31 -17.18 9.73
C GLN A 314 12.53 -16.51 8.37
N LEU A 315 11.89 -17.01 7.31
CA LEU A 315 12.01 -16.41 5.98
C LEU A 315 11.22 -15.10 5.86
N ARG A 316 10.03 -15.04 6.47
CA ARG A 316 9.20 -13.81 6.49
C ARG A 316 9.87 -12.67 7.23
N ALA A 317 10.51 -12.97 8.36
CA ALA A 317 11.12 -11.97 9.24
C ALA A 317 12.48 -11.47 8.72
N GLU A 318 13.10 -12.18 7.77
CA GLU A 318 14.45 -11.84 7.29
C GLU A 318 14.42 -10.78 6.20
N ALA A 319 15.30 -9.79 6.35
CA ALA A 319 15.56 -8.76 5.35
C ALA A 319 16.81 -9.07 4.51
N ASP A 320 17.81 -9.76 5.09
CA ASP A 320 19.04 -10.13 4.38
C ASP A 320 18.90 -11.48 3.65
N VAL A 321 18.67 -11.38 2.34
CA VAL A 321 18.53 -12.51 1.41
C VAL A 321 19.78 -13.41 1.39
N SER A 322 20.97 -12.81 1.55
CA SER A 322 22.25 -13.51 1.34
C SER A 322 22.49 -14.64 2.35
N ARG A 323 21.86 -14.56 3.53
CA ARG A 323 21.92 -15.60 4.58
C ARG A 323 21.29 -16.92 4.18
N PHE A 324 20.43 -16.87 3.16
CA PHE A 324 19.63 -17.98 2.66
C PHE A 324 19.96 -18.36 1.22
N ASP A 325 20.96 -17.73 0.60
CA ASP A 325 21.43 -18.09 -0.75
C ASP A 325 22.29 -19.35 -0.72
N HIS A 326 21.61 -20.48 -0.53
CA HIS A 326 22.24 -21.79 -0.45
C HIS A 326 21.28 -22.82 -1.03
N ALA A 327 21.50 -23.20 -2.28
CA ALA A 327 20.72 -24.27 -2.89
C ALA A 327 20.97 -25.61 -2.19
N VAL A 328 19.91 -26.38 -1.95
CA VAL A 328 19.90 -27.66 -1.26
C VAL A 328 19.06 -28.64 -2.07
N VAL A 329 19.56 -29.87 -2.27
CA VAL A 329 18.76 -30.93 -2.90
C VAL A 329 18.02 -31.68 -1.81
N VAL A 330 16.70 -31.82 -1.97
CA VAL A 330 15.83 -32.46 -0.99
C VAL A 330 14.95 -33.53 -1.62
N HIS A 331 14.64 -34.55 -0.84
CA HIS A 331 13.75 -35.64 -1.23
C HIS A 331 12.43 -35.54 -0.46
N VAL A 332 11.32 -35.61 -1.18
CA VAL A 332 9.98 -35.51 -0.62
C VAL A 332 9.17 -36.76 -0.96
N ASP A 333 8.31 -37.20 -0.04
CA ASP A 333 7.42 -38.34 -0.27
C ASP A 333 6.20 -37.95 -1.12
N ASP A 334 5.29 -38.90 -1.31
CA ASP A 334 4.02 -38.73 -2.03
C ASP A 334 3.01 -37.83 -1.29
N ARG A 335 3.32 -37.40 -0.06
CA ARG A 335 2.53 -36.45 0.74
C ARG A 335 3.19 -35.08 0.87
N GLY A 336 4.35 -34.89 0.24
CA GLY A 336 5.12 -33.65 0.37
C GLY A 336 5.83 -33.51 1.73
N GLN A 337 6.08 -34.61 2.45
CA GLN A 337 6.92 -34.61 3.64
C GLN A 337 8.39 -34.74 3.24
N LEU A 338 9.25 -33.96 3.88
CA LEU A 338 10.69 -34.05 3.70
C LEU A 338 11.22 -35.38 4.27
N ILE A 339 11.81 -36.22 3.41
CA ILE A 339 12.42 -37.50 3.80
C ILE A 339 13.92 -37.35 4.05
N GLY A 340 14.58 -36.45 3.31
CA GLY A 340 16.01 -36.29 3.41
C GLY A 340 16.53 -35.04 2.71
N ILE A 341 17.70 -34.60 3.17
CA ILE A 341 18.50 -33.54 2.58
C ILE A 341 19.79 -34.19 2.07
N GLU A 342 20.09 -34.02 0.79
CA GLU A 342 21.33 -34.55 0.21
C GLU A 342 22.51 -33.68 0.65
N GLU A 343 23.43 -34.27 1.39
CA GLU A 343 24.71 -33.65 1.78
C GLU A 343 25.86 -34.40 1.12
N THR A 344 26.77 -33.65 0.53
CA THR A 344 28.03 -34.19 -0.01
C THR A 344 29.20 -33.65 0.81
N GLU A 345 30.34 -34.33 0.79
CA GLU A 345 31.56 -33.87 1.49
C GLU A 345 31.97 -32.43 1.11
N SER A 346 31.64 -32.02 -0.12
CA SER A 346 31.90 -30.68 -0.65
C SER A 346 30.82 -29.63 -0.33
N ARG A 347 29.66 -30.03 0.22
CA ARG A 347 28.49 -29.15 0.38
C ARG A 347 27.73 -29.47 1.66
N ILE A 348 28.28 -29.00 2.78
CA ILE A 348 27.62 -29.06 4.10
C ILE A 348 26.60 -27.92 4.17
N VAL A 349 25.35 -28.25 4.52
CA VAL A 349 24.28 -27.27 4.63
C VAL A 349 24.41 -26.52 5.97
N PRO A 350 24.49 -25.17 5.99
CA PRO A 350 24.54 -24.43 7.23
C PRO A 350 23.30 -24.68 8.11
N ASN A 351 23.48 -24.79 9.43
CA ASN A 351 22.38 -25.10 10.37
C ASN A 351 21.16 -24.18 10.21
N GLN A 352 21.37 -22.89 9.96
CA GLN A 352 20.29 -21.92 9.75
C GLN A 352 19.48 -22.21 8.47
N VAL A 353 20.16 -22.63 7.39
CA VAL A 353 19.53 -22.99 6.11
C VAL A 353 18.78 -24.31 6.29
N ARG A 354 19.42 -25.29 6.92
CA ARG A 354 18.82 -26.59 7.25
C ARG A 354 17.53 -26.44 8.04
N ALA A 355 17.53 -25.63 9.11
CA ALA A 355 16.34 -25.40 9.92
C ALA A 355 15.17 -24.78 9.11
N VAL A 356 15.47 -23.91 8.15
CA VAL A 356 14.46 -23.35 7.25
C VAL A 356 13.95 -24.41 6.27
N VAL A 357 14.85 -25.16 5.63
CA VAL A 357 14.52 -26.24 4.70
C VAL A 357 13.63 -27.28 5.37
N GLU A 358 13.97 -27.71 6.59
CA GLU A 358 13.17 -28.65 7.39
C GLU A 358 11.79 -28.08 7.79
N ALA A 359 11.66 -26.75 7.88
CA ALA A 359 10.40 -26.09 8.23
C ALA A 359 9.50 -25.77 7.03
N LEU A 360 10.03 -25.83 5.80
CA LEU A 360 9.27 -25.56 4.57
C LEU A 360 8.17 -26.60 4.34
N THR A 361 7.13 -26.17 3.64
CA THR A 361 6.08 -27.06 3.13
C THR A 361 6.38 -27.37 1.67
N TYR A 362 6.29 -28.65 1.33
CA TYR A 362 6.53 -29.14 -0.03
C TYR A 362 5.28 -29.74 -0.63
N LEU A 363 5.24 -29.74 -1.95
CA LEU A 363 4.30 -30.50 -2.75
C LEU A 363 5.05 -31.64 -3.43
N PRO A 364 4.46 -32.86 -3.46
CA PRO A 364 5.05 -34.01 -4.10
C PRO A 364 5.12 -33.80 -5.62
N ARG A 365 5.87 -34.67 -6.29
CA ARG A 365 5.80 -34.76 -7.75
C ARG A 365 4.45 -35.36 -8.13
N ILE A 366 3.84 -34.90 -9.21
CA ILE A 366 2.67 -35.53 -9.82
C ILE A 366 3.08 -36.26 -11.09
N GLN A 367 2.66 -37.51 -11.21
CA GLN A 367 2.82 -38.32 -12.42
C GLN A 367 1.47 -38.96 -12.77
N GLN A 368 0.94 -38.63 -13.95
CA GLN A 368 -0.36 -39.10 -14.44
C GLN A 368 -1.50 -38.84 -13.46
N GLY A 369 -1.51 -37.65 -12.84
CA GLY A 369 -2.52 -37.24 -11.86
C GLY A 369 -2.37 -37.86 -10.47
N GLN A 370 -1.31 -38.65 -10.21
CA GLN A 370 -1.03 -39.24 -8.90
C GLN A 370 0.18 -38.59 -8.26
N ALA A 371 0.11 -38.32 -6.95
CA ALA A 371 1.27 -37.90 -6.19
C ALA A 371 2.25 -39.07 -6.02
N VAL A 372 3.53 -38.80 -6.27
CA VAL A 372 4.64 -39.73 -6.12
C VAL A 372 5.81 -39.01 -5.46
N ALA A 373 6.74 -39.78 -4.88
CA ALA A 373 7.96 -39.22 -4.31
C ALA A 373 8.75 -38.42 -5.36
N GLY A 374 9.36 -37.33 -4.91
CA GLY A 374 10.04 -36.37 -5.77
C GLY A 374 11.40 -35.95 -5.22
N THR A 375 12.22 -35.39 -6.09
CA THR A 375 13.47 -34.71 -5.72
C THR A 375 13.45 -33.32 -6.33
N LEU A 376 13.84 -32.31 -5.57
CA LEU A 376 13.92 -30.93 -6.03
C LEU A 376 15.13 -30.22 -5.44
N THR A 377 15.65 -29.24 -6.17
CA THR A 377 16.65 -28.29 -5.65
C THR A 377 15.92 -27.06 -5.14
N VAL A 378 16.11 -26.72 -3.88
CA VAL A 378 15.51 -25.56 -3.23
C VAL A 378 16.59 -24.59 -2.82
N ASN A 379 16.46 -23.33 -3.21
CA ASN A 379 17.23 -22.25 -2.60
C ASN A 379 16.26 -21.40 -1.76
N PRO A 380 16.39 -21.34 -0.42
CA PRO A 380 15.48 -20.53 0.39
C PRO A 380 15.51 -19.03 0.04
N SER A 381 16.56 -18.54 -0.62
CA SER A 381 16.57 -17.18 -1.18
C SER A 381 15.56 -16.96 -2.32
N ASP A 382 15.04 -18.01 -2.96
CA ASP A 382 14.02 -17.89 -4.01
C ASP A 382 12.71 -17.31 -3.46
N TYR A 383 12.45 -17.44 -2.16
CA TYR A 383 11.32 -16.79 -1.48
C TYR A 383 11.35 -15.25 -1.60
N PHE A 384 12.53 -14.66 -1.82
CA PHE A 384 12.74 -13.21 -1.85
C PHE A 384 12.63 -12.63 -3.27
N ARG A 385 12.43 -13.47 -4.29
CA ARG A 385 12.52 -13.08 -5.70
C ARG A 385 11.21 -12.58 -6.29
#